data_AF-A0A227J6M5-F1
#
_entry.id   AF-A0A227J6M5-F1
#
_cell.length_a   1.000
_cell.length_b   1.000
_cell.length_c   1.000
_cell.angle_alpha   90.00
_cell.angle_beta   90.00
_cell.angle_gamma   90.00
#
_symmetry.space_group_name_H-M   'P 1'
#
loop_
_entity.id
_entity.type
_entity.pdbx_description
1 polymer ?
#
loop_
_entity_poly.entity_id
_entity_poly.type
_entity_poly.pdbx_seq_one_letter_code
_entity_poly.pdbx_strand_id
1 'polypeptide(L)' 'EKGLIFVGLDVIGDKLTEINVTSPTCIREIEAAFDISITGKLMDAIERRVKGE' A
#
# COMPACT_ATOMS: atom_id res chain seq x y z
N GLU A 1 -4.37 8.85 15.59
CA GLU A 1 -3.54 8.29 14.51
C GLU A 1 -4.14 8.64 13.14
N LYS A 2 -3.34 8.85 12.09
CA LYS A 2 -3.81 9.38 10.80
C LYS A 2 -4.65 8.40 9.95
N GLY A 3 -4.78 7.13 10.35
CA GLY A 3 -5.68 6.15 9.70
C GLY A 3 -5.30 5.78 8.26
N LEU A 4 -4.03 5.93 7.89
CA LEU A 4 -3.54 5.63 6.54
C LEU A 4 -3.34 4.11 6.37
N ILE A 5 -4.25 3.46 5.66
CA ILE A 5 -4.24 2.00 5.45
C ILE A 5 -3.41 1.61 4.22
N PHE A 6 -3.36 2.49 3.21
CA PHE A 6 -2.66 2.26 1.95
C PHE A 6 -1.94 3.53 1.51
N VAL A 7 -0.63 3.43 1.28
CA VAL A 7 0.27 4.56 0.99
C VAL A 7 1.31 4.13 -0.03
N GLY A 8 1.59 4.98 -1.00
CA GLY A 8 2.72 4.84 -1.92
C GLY A 8 3.89 5.70 -1.45
N LEU A 9 5.10 5.16 -1.53
CA LEU A 9 6.33 5.88 -1.19
C LEU A 9 7.20 6.00 -2.43
N ASP A 10 7.58 7.23 -2.74
CA ASP A 10 8.48 7.51 -3.86
C ASP A 10 9.88 7.71 -3.28
N VAL A 11 10.82 6.85 -3.70
CA VAL A 11 12.17 6.82 -3.17
C VAL A 11 13.16 6.88 -4.34
N ILE A 12 14.13 7.80 -4.25
CA ILE A 12 15.25 7.90 -5.20
C ILE A 12 16.55 7.69 -4.42
N GLY A 13 17.26 6.61 -4.73
CA GLY A 13 18.43 6.18 -3.96
C GLY A 13 18.03 5.80 -2.53
N ASP A 14 18.57 6.52 -1.55
CA ASP A 14 18.31 6.34 -0.12
C ASP A 14 17.36 7.40 0.46
N LYS A 15 16.75 8.24 -0.39
CA LYS A 15 15.91 9.37 0.04
C LYS A 15 14.46 9.19 -0.34
N LEU A 16 13.57 9.37 0.64
CA LEU A 16 12.14 9.54 0.44
C LEU A 16 11.87 10.92 -0.15
N THR A 17 11.18 10.98 -1.29
CA THR A 17 10.85 12.23 -1.99
C THR A 17 9.38 12.59 -1.85
N GLU A 18 8.47 11.61 -1.82
CA GLU A 18 7.03 11.85 -1.75
C GLU A 18 6.29 10.73 -0.99
N ILE A 19 5.16 11.10 -0.36
CA ILE A 19 4.24 10.16 0.29
C ILE A 19 2.85 10.33 -0.34
N ASN A 20 2.45 9.37 -1.17
CA ASN A 20 1.17 9.34 -1.87
C ASN A 20 0.07 8.69 -1.01
N VAL A 21 -0.83 9.51 -0.44
CA VAL A 21 -1.88 9.04 0.48
C VAL A 21 -3.30 9.00 -0.11
N THR A 22 -3.53 9.61 -1.27
CA THR A 22 -4.88 9.75 -1.84
C THR A 22 -5.24 8.59 -2.77
N SER A 23 -4.38 8.32 -3.75
CA SER A 23 -4.60 7.27 -4.75
C SER A 23 -3.29 6.64 -5.23
N PRO A 24 -2.51 6.02 -4.33
CA PRO A 24 -1.29 5.32 -4.73
C PRO A 24 -1.60 4.16 -5.70
N THR A 25 -0.73 3.95 -6.69
CA THR A 25 -0.94 3.06 -7.84
C THR A 25 0.16 1.98 -7.94
N CYS A 26 0.43 1.44 -9.13
CA CYS A 26 1.48 0.46 -9.45
C CYS A 26 1.25 -0.98 -8.94
N ILE A 27 0.05 -1.30 -8.43
CA ILE A 27 -0.28 -2.64 -7.95
C ILE A 27 -0.13 -3.69 -9.05
N ARG A 28 -0.67 -3.42 -10.25
CA ARG A 28 -0.73 -4.40 -11.33
C ARG A 28 0.65 -4.80 -11.82
N GLU A 29 1.53 -3.83 -11.95
CA GLU A 29 2.90 -3.99 -12.40
C GLU A 29 3.71 -4.83 -11.40
N ILE A 30 3.54 -4.59 -10.09
CA ILE A 30 4.23 -5.35 -9.05
C ILE A 30 3.71 -6.78 -8.95
N GLU A 31 2.38 -6.98 -8.94
CA GLU A 31 1.78 -8.33 -8.89
C GLU A 31 2.07 -9.14 -10.17
N ALA A 32 2.35 -8.50 -11.30
CA ALA A 32 2.79 -9.18 -12.52
C ALA A 32 4.26 -9.61 -12.48
N ALA A 33 5.10 -8.86 -11.77
CA ALA A 33 6.54 -9.12 -11.67
C ALA A 33 6.91 -10.08 -10.52
N PHE A 34 6.08 -10.15 -9.48
CA PHE A 34 6.36 -10.91 -8.27
C PHE A 34 5.15 -11.73 -7.83
N ASP A 35 5.40 -12.89 -7.23
CA ASP A 35 4.36 -13.71 -6.61
C ASP A 35 3.92 -13.10 -5.26
N ILE A 36 3.14 -12.03 -5.34
CA ILE A 36 2.59 -11.29 -4.21
C ILE A 36 1.18 -10.83 -4.55
N SER A 37 0.28 -10.85 -3.57
CA SER A 37 -1.03 -10.18 -3.68
C SER A 37 -1.05 -8.96 -2.77
N ILE A 38 -0.90 -7.77 -3.36
CA ILE A 38 -1.03 -6.48 -2.67
C ILE A 38 -2.50 -6.21 -2.40
N THR A 39 -3.36 -6.53 -3.36
CA THR A 39 -4.82 -6.40 -3.22
C THR A 39 -5.36 -7.25 -2.07
N GLY A 40 -4.92 -8.50 -1.94
CA GLY A 40 -5.27 -9.38 -0.83
C GLY A 40 -4.83 -8.79 0.52
N LYS A 41 -3.57 -8.34 0.62
CA LYS A 41 -3.05 -7.69 1.84
C LYS A 41 -3.85 -6.44 2.23
N LEU A 42 -4.28 -5.64 1.25
CA LEU A 42 -5.12 -4.47 1.51
C LEU A 42 -6.50 -4.88 2.04
N MET A 43 -7.13 -5.89 1.43
CA MET A 43 -8.43 -6.39 1.91
C MET A 43 -8.32 -6.99 3.31
N ASP A 44 -7.27 -7.77 3.60
CA ASP A 44 -7.01 -8.28 4.95
C ASP A 44 -6.87 -7.15 5.97
N ALA A 45 -6.17 -6.06 5.60
CA ALA A 45 -6.02 -4.89 6.46
C ALA A 45 -7.34 -4.15 6.70
N ILE A 46 -8.18 -4.05 5.68
CA ILE A 46 -9.53 -3.49 5.80
C ILE A 46 -10.38 -4.38 6.72
N GLU A 47 -10.37 -5.70 6.53
CA GLU A 47 -11.13 -6.63 7.36
C GLU A 47 -10.75 -6.54 8.84
N ARG A 48 -9.44 -6.55 9.17
CA ARG A 48 -8.97 -6.38 10.54
C ARG A 48 -9.47 -5.08 11.16
N ARG A 49 -9.33 -3.98 10.42
CA ARG A 49 -9.78 -2.66 10.87
C ARG A 49 -11.29 -2.60 11.11
N VAL A 50 -12.09 -3.25 10.25
CA VAL A 50 -13.55 -3.31 10.40
C VAL A 50 -13.93 -4.18 11.59
N LYS A 51 -13.21 -5.27 11.86
CA LYS A 51 -13.41 -6.13 13.05
C LYS A 51 -12.96 -5.47 14.36
N GLY A 52 -12.21 -4.37 14.29
CA GLY A 52 -11.67 -3.66 15.46
C GLY A 52 -10.43 -4.34 16.06
N GLU A 53 -9.73 -5.13 15.25
CA GLU A 53 -8.44 -5.76 15.58
C GLU A 53 -7.26 -4.81 15.39
#